data_AF-A0A4R7CRW8-F1
#
_entry.id   AF-A0A4R7CRW8-F1
#
_cell.length_a   1.000
_cell.length_b   1.000
_cell.length_c   1.000
_cell.angle_alpha   90.00
_cell.angle_beta   90.00
_cell.angle_gamma   90.00
#
_symmetry.space_group_name_H-M   'P 1'
#
loop_
_entity.id
_entity.type
_entity.pdbx_description
1 polymer ?
#
loop_
_entity_poly.entity_id
_entity_poly.type
_entity_poly.pdbx_seq_one_letter_code
_entity_poly.pdbx_strand_id
1 'polypeptide(L)'
;MNENNLEYLKKTLDNLGFDNKLNEVLETAIRREMPNFSLGIQTNHRPLDSVDPKAARTEKLSFDINFNRSKDSDMYFLNDYKVTLQQKDNPIIRSQTFNLERDYRVTALQAFKLLSGQAIEKDVFLRTKNEQNHENAPKQERTPVWFKLNLEVKDAYGNHPMKTFRPEYGYDLEASLKKYPIKGLKDAEKLQEVSKALRNGTIVQADLQIGRRTIPVTLSANPQMKTIDIFDKDRREVRDEAIFASKDKTQSIKVPRAAELAAGREISEPKIEASKQDVEQVPSAKRSR
;
A
#
# COMPACT_ATOMS: atom_id res chain seq x y z
N MET A 1 -30.35 -20.20 -15.29
CA MET A 1 -29.46 -19.04 -15.05
C MET A 1 -30.24 -17.98 -14.32
N ASN A 2 -29.70 -17.44 -13.24
CA ASN A 2 -30.34 -16.39 -12.46
C ASN A 2 -29.98 -15.00 -13.01
N GLU A 3 -30.88 -14.38 -13.78
CA GLU A 3 -30.61 -13.10 -14.47
C GLU A 3 -30.34 -11.95 -13.48
N ASN A 4 -31.06 -11.90 -12.36
CA ASN A 4 -30.87 -10.86 -11.34
C ASN A 4 -29.48 -10.96 -10.69
N ASN A 5 -29.00 -12.19 -10.44
CA ASN A 5 -27.66 -12.41 -9.94
C ASN A 5 -26.59 -12.04 -10.96
N LEU A 6 -26.78 -12.40 -12.23
CA LEU A 6 -25.86 -12.01 -13.31
C LEU A 6 -25.73 -10.48 -13.41
N GLU A 7 -26.85 -9.75 -13.41
CA GLU A 7 -26.85 -8.29 -13.48
C GLU A 7 -26.17 -7.66 -12.25
N TYR A 8 -26.43 -8.22 -11.06
CA TYR A 8 -25.73 -7.80 -9.84
C TYR A 8 -24.20 -7.99 -9.94
N LEU A 9 -23.74 -9.11 -10.49
CA LEU A 9 -22.31 -9.38 -10.65
C LEU A 9 -21.67 -8.46 -11.70
N LYS A 10 -22.35 -8.19 -12.82
CA LYS A 10 -21.92 -7.20 -13.84
C LYS A 10 -21.75 -5.82 -13.22
N LYS A 11 -22.75 -5.34 -12.47
CA LYS A 11 -22.69 -4.07 -11.73
C LYS A 11 -21.60 -4.07 -10.65
N THR A 12 -21.34 -5.22 -10.02
CA THR A 12 -20.25 -5.33 -9.03
C THR A 12 -18.89 -5.17 -9.70
N LEU A 13 -18.66 -5.80 -10.86
CA LEU A 13 -17.43 -5.65 -11.64
C LEU A 13 -17.21 -4.20 -12.10
N ASP A 14 -18.27 -3.54 -12.56
CA ASP A 14 -18.25 -2.13 -12.93
C ASP A 14 -17.81 -1.24 -11.75
N ASN A 15 -18.44 -1.40 -10.58
CA ASN A 15 -18.08 -0.66 -9.36
C ASN A 15 -16.66 -0.95 -8.84
N LEU A 16 -16.09 -2.11 -9.18
CA LEU A 16 -14.70 -2.46 -8.87
C LEU A 16 -13.70 -1.86 -9.88
N GLY A 17 -14.17 -1.24 -10.96
CA GLY A 17 -13.36 -0.58 -11.98
C GLY A 17 -12.93 -1.49 -13.12
N PHE A 18 -13.66 -2.58 -13.38
CA PHE A 18 -13.42 -3.48 -14.52
C PHE A 18 -14.30 -3.16 -15.74
N ASP A 19 -15.26 -2.24 -15.58
CA ASP A 19 -16.23 -1.85 -16.60
C ASP A 19 -16.98 -3.09 -17.16
N ASN A 20 -17.43 -3.00 -18.41
CA ASN A 20 -18.14 -4.08 -19.09
C ASN A 20 -17.23 -5.13 -19.76
N LYS A 21 -15.90 -5.05 -19.59
CA LYS A 21 -14.92 -5.86 -20.34
C LYS A 21 -15.04 -7.36 -20.09
N LEU A 22 -15.60 -7.73 -18.93
CA LEU A 22 -15.71 -9.12 -18.48
C LEU A 22 -17.15 -9.66 -18.55
N ASN A 23 -18.12 -8.87 -19.01
CA ASN A 23 -19.54 -9.22 -18.92
C ASN A 23 -19.88 -10.47 -19.75
N GLU A 24 -19.34 -10.57 -20.97
CA GLU A 24 -19.61 -11.70 -21.88
C GLU A 24 -19.00 -13.01 -21.35
N VAL A 25 -17.75 -12.96 -20.88
CA VAL A 25 -17.06 -14.15 -20.34
C VAL A 25 -17.66 -14.59 -19.00
N LEU A 26 -18.09 -13.65 -18.16
CA LEU A 26 -18.85 -13.94 -16.94
C LEU A 26 -20.16 -14.67 -17.27
N GLU A 27 -20.95 -14.11 -18.18
CA GLU A 27 -22.22 -14.70 -18.60
C GLU A 27 -22.03 -16.09 -19.19
N THR A 28 -21.01 -16.27 -20.03
CA THR A 28 -20.68 -17.58 -20.61
C THR A 28 -20.32 -18.61 -19.53
N ALA A 29 -19.51 -18.25 -18.53
CA ALA A 29 -19.13 -19.14 -17.43
C ALA A 29 -20.35 -19.56 -16.60
N ILE A 30 -21.25 -18.60 -16.31
CA ILE A 30 -22.50 -18.86 -15.57
C ILE A 30 -23.48 -19.72 -16.39
N ARG A 31 -23.65 -19.45 -17.69
CA ARG A 31 -24.49 -20.26 -18.60
C ARG A 31 -24.00 -21.71 -18.70
N ARG A 32 -22.69 -21.94 -18.61
CA ARG A 32 -22.06 -23.26 -18.60
C ARG A 32 -22.09 -23.95 -17.23
N GLU A 33 -22.71 -23.32 -16.24
CA GLU A 33 -22.85 -23.87 -14.89
C GLU A 33 -21.52 -24.24 -14.21
N MET A 34 -20.44 -23.51 -14.49
CA MET A 34 -19.12 -23.81 -13.93
C MET A 34 -19.13 -23.66 -12.40
N PRO A 35 -18.74 -24.68 -11.60
CA PRO A 35 -18.84 -24.62 -10.14
C PRO A 35 -17.90 -23.58 -9.51
N ASN A 36 -16.75 -23.34 -10.13
CA ASN A 36 -15.78 -22.30 -9.79
C ASN A 36 -15.07 -21.87 -11.07
N PHE A 37 -14.70 -20.59 -11.14
CA PHE A 37 -13.94 -20.05 -12.26
C PHE A 37 -13.28 -18.72 -11.89
N SER A 38 -12.26 -18.33 -12.65
CA SER A 38 -11.58 -17.05 -12.51
C SER A 38 -11.62 -16.30 -13.83
N LEU A 39 -11.89 -15.00 -13.78
CA LEU A 39 -11.83 -14.12 -14.95
C LEU A 39 -10.54 -13.30 -14.91
N GLY A 40 -9.71 -13.44 -15.94
CA GLY A 40 -8.44 -12.74 -16.08
C GLY A 40 -8.58 -11.42 -16.84
N ILE A 41 -7.95 -10.34 -16.36
CA ILE A 41 -7.81 -9.09 -17.12
C ILE A 41 -6.47 -8.42 -16.84
N GLN A 42 -5.89 -7.81 -17.87
CA GLN A 42 -4.68 -7.00 -17.75
C GLN A 42 -4.98 -5.53 -18.05
N THR A 43 -4.41 -4.64 -17.25
CA THR A 43 -4.49 -3.19 -17.47
C THR A 43 -3.10 -2.56 -17.34
N ASN A 44 -2.91 -1.43 -18.01
CA ASN A 44 -1.69 -0.64 -17.89
C ASN A 44 -2.04 0.74 -17.34
N HIS A 45 -1.29 1.20 -16.34
CA HIS A 45 -1.43 2.52 -15.72
C HIS A 45 -0.17 3.35 -15.90
N ARG A 46 -0.31 4.67 -15.73
CA ARG A 46 0.83 5.57 -15.61
C ARG A 46 1.45 5.40 -14.22
N PRO A 47 2.76 5.69 -14.07
CA PRO A 47 3.36 5.84 -12.75
C PRO A 47 2.55 6.81 -11.89
N LEU A 48 2.33 6.49 -10.62
CA LEU A 48 1.51 7.33 -9.72
C LEU A 48 2.11 8.71 -9.46
N ASP A 49 3.43 8.83 -9.57
CA ASP A 49 4.19 10.07 -9.41
C ASP A 49 4.30 10.87 -10.72
N SER A 50 3.75 10.36 -11.83
CA SER A 50 3.81 11.04 -13.12
C SER A 50 2.95 12.30 -13.14
N VAL A 51 3.57 13.42 -13.47
CA VAL A 51 2.91 14.73 -13.65
C VAL A 51 2.43 14.95 -15.08
N ASP A 52 2.94 14.20 -16.05
CA ASP A 52 2.51 14.30 -17.43
C ASP A 52 1.24 13.45 -17.66
N PRO A 53 0.08 14.07 -17.99
CA PRO A 53 -1.14 13.34 -18.30
C PRO A 53 -1.02 12.48 -19.56
N LYS A 54 0.03 12.68 -20.38
CA LYS A 54 0.35 11.89 -21.58
C LYS A 54 1.46 10.87 -21.35
N ALA A 55 1.98 10.73 -20.13
CA ALA A 55 3.02 9.76 -19.85
C ALA A 55 2.62 8.35 -20.27
N ALA A 56 3.62 7.56 -20.67
CA ALA A 56 3.42 6.18 -21.07
C ALA A 56 2.80 5.36 -19.92
N ARG A 57 1.94 4.41 -20.28
CA ARG A 57 1.33 3.47 -19.33
C ARG A 57 2.26 2.29 -19.12
N THR A 58 3.13 2.41 -18.14
CA THR A 58 4.23 1.48 -17.88
C THR A 58 3.98 0.53 -16.72
N GLU A 59 2.99 0.82 -15.88
CA GLU A 59 2.64 0.03 -14.70
C GLU A 59 1.65 -1.06 -15.12
N LYS A 60 2.10 -2.31 -15.15
CA LYS A 60 1.28 -3.43 -15.60
C LYS A 60 0.58 -4.07 -14.42
N LEU A 61 -0.74 -4.19 -14.49
CA LEU A 61 -1.53 -4.94 -13.53
C LEU A 61 -2.19 -6.15 -14.20
N SER A 62 -2.10 -7.30 -13.54
CA SER A 62 -2.85 -8.51 -13.91
C SER A 62 -3.79 -8.88 -12.77
N PHE A 63 -5.06 -9.11 -13.10
CA PHE A 63 -6.12 -9.45 -12.15
C PHE A 63 -6.68 -10.83 -12.45
N ASP A 64 -6.84 -11.64 -11.41
CA ASP A 64 -7.57 -12.90 -11.43
C ASP A 64 -8.78 -12.77 -10.48
N ILE A 65 -9.98 -12.71 -11.04
CA ILE A 65 -11.22 -12.39 -10.32
C ILE A 65 -12.01 -13.68 -10.08
N ASN A 66 -12.21 -14.07 -8.82
CA ASN A 66 -12.59 -15.42 -8.46
C ASN A 66 -14.07 -15.55 -8.10
N PHE A 67 -14.76 -16.45 -8.81
CA PHE A 67 -16.18 -16.73 -8.65
C PHE A 67 -16.43 -18.18 -8.24
N ASN A 68 -17.50 -18.39 -7.47
CA ASN A 68 -18.02 -19.71 -7.17
C ASN A 68 -19.54 -19.74 -7.28
N ARG A 69 -20.07 -20.90 -7.66
CA ARG A 69 -21.49 -21.20 -7.57
C ARG A 69 -21.84 -21.60 -6.14
N SER A 70 -23.03 -21.22 -5.69
CA SER A 70 -23.69 -21.78 -4.52
C SER A 70 -23.86 -23.30 -4.66
N LYS A 71 -23.79 -24.02 -3.54
CA LYS A 71 -24.11 -25.46 -3.51
C LYS A 71 -25.63 -25.72 -3.48
N ASP A 72 -26.37 -24.78 -2.92
CA ASP A 72 -27.79 -24.94 -2.58
C ASP A 72 -28.71 -24.08 -3.46
N SER A 73 -28.16 -23.33 -4.42
CA SER A 73 -28.92 -22.47 -5.32
C SER A 73 -28.22 -22.24 -6.67
N ASP A 74 -28.88 -21.55 -7.59
CA ASP A 74 -28.32 -21.16 -8.89
C ASP A 74 -27.52 -19.84 -8.84
N MET A 75 -27.23 -19.35 -7.63
CA MET A 75 -26.49 -18.11 -7.38
C MET A 75 -25.00 -18.30 -7.57
N TYR A 76 -24.35 -17.23 -8.05
CA TYR A 76 -22.91 -17.07 -8.11
C TYR A 76 -22.46 -15.92 -7.24
N PHE A 77 -21.27 -16.06 -6.66
CA PHE A 77 -20.65 -15.06 -5.81
C PHE A 77 -19.27 -14.70 -6.34
N LEU A 78 -18.94 -13.41 -6.21
CA LEU A 78 -17.60 -12.89 -6.36
C LEU A 78 -17.00 -12.76 -4.96
N ASN A 79 -15.97 -13.56 -4.65
CA ASN A 79 -15.42 -13.62 -3.29
C ASN A 79 -14.23 -12.70 -3.11
N ASP A 80 -13.29 -12.79 -4.04
CA ASP A 80 -12.02 -12.10 -3.99
C ASP A 80 -11.44 -11.94 -5.39
N TYR A 81 -10.40 -11.13 -5.48
CA TYR A 81 -9.53 -11.10 -6.65
C TYR A 81 -8.08 -11.00 -6.22
N LYS A 82 -7.21 -11.65 -6.98
CA LYS A 82 -5.77 -11.45 -6.89
C LYS A 82 -5.37 -10.37 -7.89
N VAL A 83 -4.49 -9.47 -7.47
CA VAL A 83 -3.84 -8.50 -8.35
C VAL A 83 -2.33 -8.67 -8.25
N THR A 84 -1.65 -8.51 -9.38
CA THR A 84 -0.19 -8.48 -9.48
C THR A 84 0.26 -7.22 -10.20
N LEU A 85 1.14 -6.44 -9.58
CA LEU A 85 1.73 -5.22 -10.10
C LEU A 85 3.18 -5.45 -10.51
N GLN A 86 3.50 -5.09 -11.75
CA GLN A 86 4.86 -4.98 -12.26
C GLN A 86 5.11 -3.54 -12.71
N GLN A 87 6.12 -2.91 -12.11
CA GLN A 87 6.53 -1.54 -12.44
C GLN A 87 7.74 -1.57 -13.37
N LYS A 88 7.87 -0.61 -14.28
CA LYS A 88 8.88 -0.65 -15.37
C LYS A 88 10.32 -0.77 -14.87
N ASP A 89 10.65 -0.09 -13.78
CA ASP A 89 12.02 0.01 -13.27
C ASP A 89 12.13 -0.59 -11.85
N ASN A 90 11.16 -1.43 -11.45
CA ASN A 90 11.18 -2.14 -10.18
C ASN A 90 11.21 -3.65 -10.44
N PRO A 91 12.31 -4.35 -10.12
CA PRO A 91 12.38 -5.80 -10.29
C PRO A 91 11.44 -6.55 -9.33
N ILE A 92 10.97 -5.90 -8.27
CA ILE A 92 10.09 -6.51 -7.28
C ILE A 92 8.65 -6.52 -7.82
N ILE A 93 8.17 -7.71 -8.16
CA ILE A 93 6.76 -7.95 -8.47
C ILE A 93 5.99 -8.08 -7.15
N ARG A 94 4.91 -7.30 -7.03
CA ARG A 94 4.04 -7.32 -5.85
C ARG A 94 2.70 -7.92 -6.20
N SER A 95 2.17 -8.75 -5.30
CA SER A 95 0.85 -9.36 -5.46
C SER A 95 0.07 -9.24 -4.16
N GLN A 96 -1.25 -9.12 -4.29
CA GLN A 96 -2.17 -9.09 -3.15
C GLN A 96 -3.51 -9.69 -3.58
N THR A 97 -4.08 -10.53 -2.72
CA THR A 97 -5.49 -10.94 -2.82
C THR A 97 -6.34 -10.05 -1.93
N PHE A 98 -7.38 -9.46 -2.52
CA PHE A 98 -8.39 -8.66 -1.81
C PHE A 98 -9.71 -9.42 -1.78
N ASN A 99 -10.20 -9.69 -0.57
CA ASN A 99 -11.51 -10.26 -0.34
C ASN A 99 -12.57 -9.15 -0.30
N LEU A 100 -13.66 -9.32 -1.03
CA LEU A 100 -14.66 -8.27 -1.19
C LEU A 100 -15.35 -7.88 0.12
N GLU A 101 -15.61 -8.84 1.00
CA GLU A 101 -16.29 -8.58 2.28
C GLU A 101 -15.31 -8.05 3.32
N ARG A 102 -14.23 -8.79 3.58
CA ARG A 102 -13.23 -8.46 4.61
C ARG A 102 -12.49 -7.18 4.31
N ASP A 103 -12.13 -6.96 3.05
CA ASP A 103 -11.31 -5.82 2.63
C ASP A 103 -12.18 -4.70 2.03
N TYR A 104 -13.48 -4.69 2.36
CA TYR A 104 -14.41 -3.60 2.06
C TYR A 104 -14.52 -3.23 0.58
N ARG A 105 -14.37 -4.19 -0.35
CA ARG A 105 -14.46 -3.94 -1.80
C ARG A 105 -13.45 -2.89 -2.28
N VAL A 106 -12.16 -3.11 -2.00
CA VAL A 106 -11.05 -2.39 -2.67
C VAL A 106 -11.23 -2.49 -4.18
N THR A 107 -11.26 -1.34 -4.88
CA THR A 107 -11.35 -1.30 -6.35
C THR A 107 -10.01 -1.56 -7.03
N ALA A 108 -9.99 -1.84 -8.33
CA ALA A 108 -8.76 -2.04 -9.11
C ALA A 108 -7.78 -0.86 -8.98
N LEU A 109 -8.28 0.38 -9.02
CA LEU A 109 -7.46 1.59 -8.84
C LEU A 109 -6.94 1.72 -7.40
N GLN A 110 -7.76 1.39 -6.40
CA GLN A 110 -7.35 1.41 -5.00
C GLN A 110 -6.27 0.36 -4.72
N ALA A 111 -6.41 -0.83 -5.29
CA ALA A 111 -5.43 -1.91 -5.21
C ALA A 111 -4.08 -1.50 -5.83
N PHE A 112 -4.11 -0.84 -7.00
CA PHE A 112 -2.89 -0.28 -7.62
C PHE A 112 -2.18 0.71 -6.69
N LYS A 113 -2.93 1.61 -6.04
CA LYS A 113 -2.36 2.58 -5.09
C LYS A 113 -1.75 1.92 -3.86
N LEU A 114 -2.45 0.96 -3.27
CA LEU A 114 -1.97 0.19 -2.12
C LEU A 114 -0.69 -0.60 -2.45
N LEU A 115 -0.64 -1.29 -3.60
CA LEU A 115 0.55 -2.03 -4.06
C LEU A 115 1.73 -1.12 -4.42
N SER A 116 1.44 0.15 -4.71
CA SER A 116 2.45 1.19 -4.93
C SER A 116 2.89 1.88 -3.63
N GLY A 117 2.42 1.41 -2.47
CA GLY A 117 2.82 1.88 -1.14
C GLY A 117 2.01 3.07 -0.59
N GLN A 118 1.00 3.52 -1.33
CA GLN A 118 0.14 4.63 -0.90
C GLN A 118 -0.87 4.15 0.16
N ALA A 119 -1.28 5.06 1.04
CA ALA A 119 -2.43 4.86 1.90
C ALA A 119 -3.69 5.38 1.23
N ILE A 120 -4.83 4.74 1.46
CA ILE A 120 -6.14 5.22 1.02
C ILE A 120 -7.08 5.31 2.21
N GLU A 121 -8.00 6.26 2.17
CA GLU A 121 -9.14 6.33 3.07
C GLU A 121 -10.39 5.87 2.33
N LYS A 122 -11.24 5.14 3.03
CA LYS A 122 -12.51 4.66 2.49
C LYS A 122 -13.56 4.67 3.59
N ASP A 123 -14.75 5.12 3.23
CA ASP A 123 -15.93 4.96 4.06
C ASP A 123 -16.32 3.48 4.10
N VAL A 124 -16.30 2.91 5.30
CA VAL A 124 -16.67 1.51 5.53
C VAL A 124 -17.78 1.43 6.55
N PHE A 125 -18.56 0.36 6.45
CA PHE A 125 -19.57 0.03 7.43
C PHE A 125 -18.98 -0.98 8.41
N LEU A 126 -18.67 -0.54 9.62
CA LEU A 126 -18.13 -1.42 10.66
C LEU A 126 -19.26 -2.27 11.25
N ARG A 127 -19.02 -3.58 11.40
CA ARG A 127 -19.92 -4.46 12.17
C ARG A 127 -19.57 -4.34 13.65
N THR A 128 -20.52 -3.95 14.47
CA THR A 128 -20.38 -3.94 15.93
C THR A 128 -20.81 -5.29 16.52
N LYS A 129 -20.10 -5.79 17.53
CA LYS A 129 -20.32 -7.13 18.12
C LYS A 129 -21.72 -7.35 18.73
N ASN A 130 -22.52 -6.29 18.90
CA ASN A 130 -23.84 -6.35 19.52
C ASN A 130 -24.99 -6.52 18.51
N GLU A 131 -24.70 -6.71 17.22
CA GLU A 131 -25.69 -6.75 16.13
C GLU A 131 -26.42 -8.10 15.96
N GLN A 132 -26.10 -9.12 16.77
CA GLN A 132 -26.74 -10.44 16.64
C GLN A 132 -28.18 -10.50 17.15
N ASN A 133 -28.59 -9.55 18.00
CA ASN A 133 -29.95 -9.45 18.51
C ASN A 133 -30.38 -7.98 18.41
N HIS A 134 -31.44 -7.69 17.66
CA HIS A 134 -32.42 -6.61 17.84
C HIS A 134 -32.93 -6.11 16.48
N GLU A 135 -34.26 -6.15 16.31
CA GLU A 135 -35.04 -5.52 15.23
C GLU A 135 -34.89 -3.99 15.17
N ASN A 136 -34.08 -3.40 16.08
CA ASN A 136 -33.77 -1.97 16.19
C ASN A 136 -32.25 -1.71 16.17
N ALA A 137 -31.49 -2.40 15.31
CA ALA A 137 -30.07 -2.10 15.13
C ALA A 137 -29.89 -0.64 14.64
N PRO A 138 -28.98 0.16 15.24
CA PRO A 138 -28.73 1.51 14.80
C PRO A 138 -28.30 1.50 13.33
N LYS A 139 -28.78 2.49 12.57
CA LYS A 139 -28.50 2.66 11.15
C LYS A 139 -26.97 2.63 10.96
N GLN A 140 -26.48 1.65 10.22
CA GLN A 140 -25.05 1.42 10.06
C GLN A 140 -24.38 2.70 9.55
N GLU A 141 -23.56 3.32 10.39
CA GLU A 141 -22.90 4.58 10.04
C GLU A 141 -21.66 4.30 9.22
N ARG A 142 -21.42 5.14 8.20
CA ARG A 142 -20.19 5.09 7.42
C ARG A 142 -19.05 5.67 8.27
N THR A 143 -18.01 4.87 8.48
CA THR A 143 -16.81 5.29 9.20
C THR A 143 -15.66 5.45 8.20
N PRO A 144 -15.00 6.62 8.14
CA PRO A 144 -13.81 6.78 7.31
C PRO A 144 -12.64 6.01 7.94
N VAL A 145 -12.06 5.09 7.19
CA VAL A 145 -10.95 4.24 7.66
C VAL A 145 -9.81 4.28 6.66
N TRP A 146 -8.58 4.44 7.16
CA TRP A 146 -7.37 4.37 6.35
C TRP A 146 -6.85 2.95 6.22
N PHE A 147 -6.37 2.60 5.04
CA PHE A 147 -5.77 1.32 4.70
C PHE A 147 -4.36 1.54 4.13
N LYS A 148 -3.39 0.73 4.58
CA LYS A 148 -2.02 0.71 4.05
C LYS A 148 -1.47 -0.72 4.08
N LEU A 149 -0.87 -1.18 2.99
CA LEU A 149 -0.16 -2.46 2.96
C LEU A 149 1.23 -2.32 3.59
N ASN A 150 1.65 -3.32 4.37
CA ASN A 150 3.04 -3.47 4.76
C ASN A 150 3.79 -4.25 3.66
N LEU A 151 4.42 -3.52 2.75
CA LEU A 151 5.08 -4.10 1.57
C LEU A 151 6.43 -4.78 1.88
N GLU A 152 6.96 -4.60 3.10
CA GLU A 152 8.24 -5.17 3.54
C GLU A 152 8.16 -6.65 3.91
N VAL A 153 6.95 -7.16 4.18
CA VAL A 153 6.73 -8.54 4.63
C VAL A 153 5.61 -9.19 3.85
N LYS A 154 5.66 -10.52 3.76
CA LYS A 154 4.60 -11.36 3.22
C LYS A 154 4.15 -12.37 4.27
N ASP A 155 2.86 -12.67 4.28
CA ASP A 155 2.29 -13.75 5.08
C ASP A 155 2.51 -15.13 4.41
N ALA A 156 2.03 -16.19 5.05
CA ALA A 156 2.14 -17.57 4.56
C ALA A 156 1.45 -17.80 3.20
N TYR A 157 0.54 -16.91 2.78
CA TYR A 157 -0.19 -16.97 1.53
C TYR A 157 0.41 -16.04 0.47
N GLY A 158 1.54 -15.39 0.77
CA GLY A 158 2.23 -14.47 -0.12
C GLY A 158 1.59 -13.08 -0.20
N ASN A 159 0.64 -12.75 0.68
CA ASN A 159 0.00 -11.44 0.75
C ASN A 159 0.76 -10.49 1.67
N HIS A 160 0.61 -9.19 1.44
CA HIS A 160 1.11 -8.15 2.32
C HIS A 160 0.10 -7.85 3.42
N PRO A 161 0.49 -7.85 4.72
CA PRO A 161 -0.42 -7.49 5.80
C PRO A 161 -1.00 -6.08 5.62
N MET A 162 -2.33 -5.97 5.65
CA MET A 162 -3.03 -4.69 5.54
C MET A 162 -3.26 -4.09 6.93
N LYS A 163 -2.73 -2.90 7.17
CA LYS A 163 -2.99 -2.11 8.38
C LYS A 163 -4.20 -1.21 8.16
N THR A 164 -5.05 -1.13 9.18
CA THR A 164 -6.23 -0.28 9.21
C THR A 164 -6.08 0.77 10.31
N PHE A 165 -6.35 2.03 10.00
CA PHE A 165 -6.34 3.13 10.97
C PHE A 165 -7.73 3.77 11.02
N ARG A 166 -8.46 3.48 12.10
CA ARG A 166 -9.80 4.02 12.36
C ARG A 166 -9.73 5.43 12.94
N PRO A 167 -10.84 6.18 13.01
CA PRO A 167 -10.85 7.53 13.58
C PRO A 167 -10.24 7.61 14.99
N GLU A 168 -10.46 6.60 15.83
CA GLU A 168 -9.86 6.51 17.18
C GLU A 168 -8.33 6.50 17.18
N TYR A 169 -7.70 6.12 16.06
CA TYR A 169 -6.25 6.19 15.92
C TYR A 169 -5.75 7.65 15.91
N GLY A 170 -6.59 8.62 15.54
CA GLY A 170 -6.29 10.05 15.63
C GLY A 170 -5.31 10.55 14.57
N TYR A 171 -5.36 10.00 13.35
CA TYR A 171 -4.67 10.61 12.21
C TYR A 171 -5.54 11.71 11.59
N ASP A 172 -5.09 12.95 11.71
CA ASP A 172 -5.71 14.11 11.06
C ASP A 172 -4.82 14.58 9.91
N LEU A 173 -5.26 14.31 8.67
CA LEU A 173 -4.55 14.69 7.45
C LEU A 173 -4.46 16.21 7.29
N GLU A 174 -5.52 16.96 7.55
CA GLU A 174 -5.54 18.40 7.34
C GLU A 174 -4.67 19.11 8.37
N ALA A 175 -4.73 18.68 9.63
CA ALA A 175 -3.82 19.17 10.65
C ALA A 175 -2.37 18.83 10.31
N SER A 176 -2.10 17.65 9.73
CA SER A 176 -0.76 17.27 9.27
C SER A 176 -0.27 18.17 8.14
N LEU A 177 -1.10 18.45 7.12
CA LEU A 177 -0.76 19.36 6.02
C LEU A 177 -0.43 20.78 6.51
N LYS A 178 -1.21 21.30 7.47
CA LYS A 178 -1.04 22.65 8.04
C LYS A 178 0.28 22.84 8.80
N LYS A 179 0.92 21.76 9.25
CA LYS A 179 2.24 21.84 9.92
C LYS A 179 3.34 22.26 8.95
N TYR A 180 3.20 21.96 7.66
CA TYR A 180 4.26 22.15 6.67
C TYR A 180 4.09 23.47 5.89
N PRO A 181 5.20 24.18 5.58
CA PRO A 181 5.18 25.43 4.84
C PRO A 181 4.96 25.22 3.32
N ILE A 182 3.82 24.66 2.94
CA ILE A 182 3.47 24.32 1.55
C ILE A 182 2.71 25.49 0.90
N LYS A 183 3.15 25.93 -0.29
CA LYS A 183 2.55 27.08 -0.98
C LYS A 183 1.10 26.82 -1.40
N GLY A 184 0.24 27.77 -1.03
CA GLY A 184 -1.18 27.78 -1.38
C GLY A 184 -2.07 26.94 -0.47
N LEU A 185 -1.55 26.16 0.48
CA LEU A 185 -2.40 25.39 1.40
C LEU A 185 -3.05 26.25 2.52
N LYS A 186 -2.80 27.56 2.53
CA LYS A 186 -3.58 28.51 3.34
C LYS A 186 -4.96 28.76 2.74
N ASP A 187 -5.11 28.54 1.44
CA ASP A 187 -6.39 28.61 0.76
C ASP A 187 -7.23 27.36 1.09
N ALA A 188 -8.47 27.55 1.52
CA ALA A 188 -9.33 26.48 2.00
C ALA A 188 -9.76 25.52 0.88
N GLU A 189 -10.01 26.04 -0.32
CA GLU A 189 -10.41 25.25 -1.48
C GLU A 189 -9.27 24.34 -1.92
N LYS A 190 -8.07 24.91 -2.07
CA LYS A 190 -6.86 24.15 -2.40
C LYS A 190 -6.52 23.11 -1.33
N LEU A 191 -6.68 23.44 -0.05
CA LEU A 191 -6.48 22.47 1.04
C LEU A 191 -7.45 21.29 0.92
N GLN A 192 -8.73 21.54 0.63
CA GLN A 192 -9.73 20.49 0.44
C GLN A 192 -9.44 19.63 -0.79
N GLU A 193 -9.03 20.24 -1.91
CA GLU A 193 -8.63 19.53 -3.13
C GLU A 193 -7.45 18.57 -2.86
N VAL A 194 -6.38 19.09 -2.25
CA VAL A 194 -5.19 18.30 -1.91
C VAL A 194 -5.54 17.21 -0.90
N SER A 195 -6.34 17.53 0.13
CA SER A 195 -6.77 16.55 1.12
C SER A 195 -7.57 15.43 0.48
N LYS A 196 -8.52 15.74 -0.41
CA LYS A 196 -9.29 14.74 -1.16
C LYS A 196 -8.40 13.87 -2.03
N ALA A 197 -7.41 14.44 -2.71
CA ALA A 197 -6.48 13.68 -3.53
C ALA A 197 -5.66 12.69 -2.68
N LEU A 198 -5.10 13.16 -1.55
CA LEU A 198 -4.30 12.35 -0.63
C LEU A 198 -5.13 11.26 0.08
N ARG A 199 -6.38 11.55 0.47
CA ARG A 199 -7.34 10.55 0.98
C ARG A 199 -7.60 9.44 -0.04
N ASN A 200 -7.62 9.77 -1.32
CA ASN A 200 -7.74 8.77 -2.37
C ASN A 200 -6.42 8.04 -2.68
N GLY A 201 -5.32 8.29 -1.97
CA GLY A 201 -3.99 7.73 -2.21
C GLY A 201 -3.32 8.25 -3.48
N THR A 202 -3.69 9.44 -3.95
CA THR A 202 -3.00 10.14 -5.05
C THR A 202 -1.77 10.86 -4.50
N ILE A 203 -0.66 10.79 -5.23
CA ILE A 203 0.54 11.58 -4.94
C ILE A 203 0.30 13.00 -5.48
N VAL A 204 0.44 14.01 -4.62
CA VAL A 204 0.19 15.42 -4.97
C VAL A 204 1.51 16.17 -5.14
N GLN A 205 1.65 16.91 -6.23
CA GLN A 205 2.79 17.82 -6.41
C GLN A 205 2.51 19.15 -5.72
N ALA A 206 3.51 19.68 -5.02
CA ALA A 206 3.40 20.97 -4.35
C ALA A 206 4.77 21.66 -4.26
N ASP A 207 4.74 22.92 -3.83
CA ASP A 207 5.93 23.72 -3.58
C ASP A 207 6.13 23.88 -2.08
N LEU A 208 7.23 23.35 -1.54
CA LEU A 208 7.60 23.47 -0.14
C LEU A 208 8.56 24.64 0.06
N GLN A 209 8.28 25.49 1.03
CA GLN A 209 9.13 26.62 1.39
C GLN A 209 10.07 26.25 2.56
N ILE A 210 11.38 26.21 2.29
CA ILE A 210 12.41 26.00 3.32
C ILE A 210 13.25 27.27 3.43
N GLY A 211 13.06 28.01 4.53
CA GLY A 211 13.65 29.34 4.71
C GLY A 211 13.21 30.32 3.61
N ARG A 212 14.15 30.74 2.75
CA ARG A 212 13.89 31.62 1.59
C ARG A 212 13.75 30.87 0.26
N ARG A 213 14.01 29.57 0.23
CA ARG A 213 13.95 28.75 -0.99
C ARG A 213 12.59 28.08 -1.10
N THR A 214 12.14 27.91 -2.34
CA THR A 214 11.01 27.04 -2.67
C THR A 214 11.55 25.86 -3.46
N ILE A 215 11.17 24.66 -3.07
CA ILE A 215 11.52 23.44 -3.79
C ILE A 215 10.25 22.69 -4.19
N PRO A 216 10.18 22.12 -5.41
CA PRO A 216 9.09 21.24 -5.79
C PRO A 216 9.21 19.92 -5.02
N VAL A 217 8.08 19.44 -4.50
CA VAL A 217 7.98 18.21 -3.72
C VAL A 217 6.74 17.42 -4.11
N THR A 218 6.74 16.15 -3.76
CA THR A 218 5.56 15.27 -3.80
C THR A 218 5.07 14.99 -2.39
N LEU A 219 3.76 14.85 -2.23
CA LEU A 219 3.08 14.62 -0.95
C LEU A 219 2.28 13.32 -1.03
N SER A 220 2.32 12.51 0.02
CA SER A 220 1.42 11.36 0.24
C SER A 220 0.98 11.26 1.69
N ALA A 221 -0.21 10.70 1.94
CA ALA A 221 -0.70 10.49 3.29
C ALA A 221 0.07 9.36 4.01
N ASN A 222 0.47 9.59 5.26
CA ASN A 222 1.10 8.58 6.10
C ASN A 222 0.35 8.40 7.44
N PRO A 223 -0.81 7.70 7.41
CA PRO A 223 -1.57 7.43 8.63
C PRO A 223 -0.75 6.69 9.68
N GLN A 224 0.17 5.80 9.30
CA GLN A 224 0.99 5.06 10.27
C GLN A 224 1.81 5.99 11.16
N MET A 225 2.45 7.00 10.58
CA MET A 225 3.28 7.98 11.29
C MET A 225 2.50 9.22 11.74
N LYS A 226 1.18 9.26 11.48
CA LYS A 226 0.30 10.42 11.72
C LYS A 226 0.84 11.72 11.12
N THR A 227 1.39 11.62 9.92
CA THR A 227 1.95 12.75 9.17
C THR A 227 1.72 12.56 7.66
N ILE A 228 2.31 13.42 6.84
CA ILE A 228 2.45 13.24 5.39
C ILE A 228 3.89 12.89 5.07
N ASP A 229 4.09 12.05 4.05
CA ASP A 229 5.41 11.84 3.47
C ASP A 229 5.67 12.94 2.44
N ILE A 230 6.87 13.51 2.45
CA ILE A 230 7.31 14.58 1.55
C ILE A 230 8.58 14.13 0.85
N PHE A 231 8.57 14.08 -0.49
CA PHE A 231 9.74 13.68 -1.28
C PHE A 231 10.17 14.76 -2.27
N ASP A 232 11.48 14.91 -2.45
CA ASP A 232 12.05 15.76 -3.50
C ASP A 232 11.93 15.11 -4.90
N LYS A 233 12.37 15.83 -5.94
CA LYS A 233 12.40 15.35 -7.33
C LYS A 233 13.22 14.08 -7.56
N ASP A 234 14.15 13.77 -6.64
CA ASP A 234 15.01 12.60 -6.71
C ASP A 234 14.43 11.43 -5.87
N ARG A 235 13.17 11.56 -5.40
CA ARG A 235 12.45 10.62 -4.53
C ARG A 235 13.12 10.40 -3.18
N ARG A 236 13.84 11.40 -2.67
CA ARG A 236 14.40 11.37 -1.31
C ARG A 236 13.45 12.07 -0.36
N GLU A 237 13.27 11.47 0.81
CA GLU A 237 12.46 12.03 1.88
C GLU A 237 13.05 13.38 2.34
N VAL A 238 12.21 14.41 2.37
CA VAL A 238 12.52 15.72 2.95
C VAL A 238 12.08 15.69 4.41
N ARG A 239 13.01 15.42 5.31
CA ARG A 239 12.72 15.25 6.74
C ARG A 239 12.43 16.58 7.45
N ASP A 240 11.65 16.51 8.52
CA ASP A 240 11.28 17.64 9.37
C ASP A 240 12.49 18.47 9.82
N GLU A 241 13.63 17.84 10.15
CA GLU A 241 14.83 18.59 10.57
C GLU A 241 15.35 19.51 9.47
N ALA A 242 15.27 19.09 8.21
CA ALA A 242 15.69 19.91 7.08
C ALA A 242 14.68 21.04 6.78
N ILE A 243 13.39 20.80 7.04
CA ILE A 243 12.32 21.78 6.81
C ILE A 243 12.35 22.88 7.87
N PHE A 244 12.55 22.51 9.12
CA PHE A 244 12.47 23.40 10.29
C PHE A 244 13.84 23.74 10.90
N ALA A 245 14.95 23.41 10.24
CA ALA A 245 16.29 23.80 10.69
C ALA A 245 16.33 25.30 11.05
N SER A 246 16.68 25.59 12.30
CA SER A 246 16.85 26.97 12.77
C SER A 246 17.98 27.66 11.99
N LYS A 247 17.83 28.96 11.75
CA LYS A 247 18.72 29.79 10.91
C LYS A 247 20.19 29.86 11.38
N ASP A 248 20.55 29.25 12.51
CA ASP A 248 21.90 29.30 13.08
C ASP A 248 22.88 28.27 12.50
N LYS A 249 22.45 27.39 11.59
CA LYS A 249 23.36 26.51 10.84
C LYS A 249 23.28 26.72 9.33
N THR A 250 23.28 27.97 8.90
CA THR A 250 23.48 28.31 7.49
C THR A 250 24.97 28.26 7.13
N GLN A 251 25.60 27.07 7.22
CA GLN A 251 26.82 26.75 6.48
C GLN A 251 26.96 25.22 6.36
N SER A 252 26.85 24.74 5.12
CA SER A 252 27.06 23.36 4.65
C SER A 252 26.05 22.28 5.10
N ILE A 253 24.94 22.16 4.38
CA ILE A 253 24.33 20.83 4.16
C ILE A 253 24.80 20.37 2.77
N LYS A 254 25.94 19.67 2.73
CA LYS A 254 26.25 18.76 1.62
C LYS A 254 25.48 17.47 1.90
N VAL A 255 24.58 17.10 1.00
CA VAL A 255 23.99 15.76 0.98
C VAL A 255 25.11 14.75 0.74
N PRO A 256 25.31 13.74 1.59
CA PRO A 256 26.33 12.72 1.36
C PRO A 256 25.96 11.92 0.10
N ARG A 257 26.81 11.99 -0.91
CA ARG A 257 26.81 11.09 -2.06
C ARG A 257 27.49 9.80 -1.61
N ALA A 258 26.73 8.72 -1.44
CA ALA A 258 27.30 7.39 -1.28
C ALA A 258 27.84 6.94 -2.64
N ALA A 259 29.16 6.99 -2.80
CA ALA A 259 29.90 6.19 -3.77
C ALA A 259 31.32 5.95 -3.22
N GLU A 260 31.77 4.70 -3.40
CA GLU A 260 33.16 4.21 -3.29
C GLU A 260 33.68 3.79 -1.90
N LEU A 261 33.44 2.52 -1.55
CA LEU A 261 34.48 1.66 -1.01
C LEU A 261 34.52 0.35 -1.83
N ALA A 262 35.31 0.38 -2.90
CA ALA A 262 35.82 -0.80 -3.56
C ALA A 262 37.22 -0.46 -4.10
N ALA A 263 38.23 -0.52 -3.24
CA ALA A 263 39.64 -0.67 -3.60
C ALA A 263 40.40 -1.14 -2.36
N GLY A 264 41.17 -2.21 -2.54
CA GLY A 264 41.61 -3.09 -1.49
C GLY A 264 42.66 -2.53 -0.53
N ARG A 265 42.71 -3.17 0.64
CA ARG A 265 43.95 -3.38 1.39
C ARG A 265 43.95 -4.81 1.90
N GLU A 266 44.87 -5.60 1.36
CA GLU A 266 45.39 -6.82 1.98
C GLU A 266 45.82 -6.48 3.42
N ILE A 267 45.32 -7.23 4.39
CA ILE A 267 45.98 -7.37 5.69
C ILE A 267 45.93 -8.85 6.06
N SER A 268 47.13 -9.40 6.07
CA SER A 268 47.62 -10.66 6.61
C SER A 268 46.97 -11.13 7.91
N GLU A 269 46.63 -12.42 7.95
CA GLU A 269 46.32 -13.18 9.16
C GLU A 269 47.51 -13.20 10.15
N PRO A 270 47.30 -13.02 11.46
CA PRO A 270 48.26 -13.47 12.45
C PRO A 270 47.94 -14.92 12.87
N LYS A 271 48.91 -15.78 12.56
CA LYS A 271 49.09 -17.16 13.00
C LYS A 271 49.12 -17.20 14.54
N ILE A 272 48.17 -17.89 15.17
CA ILE A 272 48.26 -18.20 16.61
C ILE A 272 49.15 -19.43 16.77
N GLU A 273 50.33 -19.19 17.33
CA GLU A 273 51.34 -20.19 17.64
C GLU A 273 51.04 -20.80 19.02
N ALA A 274 51.02 -22.12 19.08
CA ALA A 274 50.74 -22.89 20.28
C ALA A 274 51.99 -23.01 21.17
N SER A 275 51.87 -22.67 22.44
CA SER A 275 52.84 -23.00 23.49
C SER A 275 52.19 -23.93 24.53
N LYS A 276 52.73 -25.14 24.65
CA LYS A 276 52.46 -26.12 25.71
C LYS A 276 53.34 -25.82 26.94
N GLN A 277 52.78 -26.02 28.14
CA GLN A 277 53.33 -26.75 29.31
C GLN A 277 52.40 -26.49 30.51
N ASP A 278 51.69 -27.51 31.00
CA ASP A 278 51.98 -28.38 32.18
C ASP A 278 51.42 -27.76 33.48
N VAL A 279 50.73 -28.38 34.44
CA VAL A 279 50.25 -29.72 34.86
C VAL A 279 49.12 -29.38 35.89
N GLU A 280 48.01 -30.11 36.07
CA GLU A 280 47.87 -31.08 37.17
C GLU A 280 46.44 -31.69 37.27
N GLN A 281 46.41 -33.03 37.34
CA GLN A 281 45.48 -33.97 38.00
C GLN A 281 44.00 -34.19 37.60
N VAL A 282 43.73 -35.50 37.45
CA VAL A 282 42.54 -36.33 37.17
C VAL A 282 41.81 -36.57 38.54
N PRO A 283 40.56 -37.14 38.70
CA PRO A 283 39.97 -38.11 37.80
C PRO A 283 38.42 -38.24 37.62
N SER A 284 38.08 -38.83 36.46
CA SER A 284 37.16 -39.95 36.22
C SER A 284 35.75 -39.98 36.84
N ALA A 285 34.72 -39.99 35.97
CA ALA A 285 33.62 -40.96 36.08
C ALA A 285 32.93 -41.20 34.72
N LYS A 286 32.78 -42.49 34.39
CA LYS A 286 32.15 -43.08 33.20
C LYS A 286 30.62 -43.19 33.33
N ARG A 287 29.92 -43.15 32.18
CA ARG A 287 28.95 -44.16 31.60
C ARG A 287 27.91 -43.42 30.73
N SER A 288 27.81 -43.66 29.41
CA SER A 288 27.14 -44.80 28.73
C SER A 288 25.67 -44.90 29.17
N ARG A 289 24.63 -44.80 28.33
CA ARG A 289 24.40 -45.07 26.90
C ARG A 289 23.37 -44.08 26.36
#